data_AF-A0A932R0K9-F1
#
_entry.id   AF-A0A932R0K9-F1
#
_cell.length_a   1.000
_cell.length_b   1.000
_cell.length_c   1.000
_cell.angle_alpha   90.00
_cell.angle_beta   90.00
_cell.angle_gamma   90.00
#
_symmetry.space_group_name_H-M   'P 1'
#
loop_
_entity.id
_entity.type
_entity.pdbx_description
1 polymer ?
#
loop_
_entity_poly.entity_id
_entity_poly.type
_entity_poly.pdbx_seq_one_letter_code
_entity_poly.pdbx_strand_id
1 'polypeptide(L)' 'MGNNITEEQGQIDKEAAVLLALQNDMALIRRDLEIWGMKRDGSTVFISKSVDYDHLWGDSLQALKNLVK' A
#
# COMPACT_ATOMS: atom_id res chain seq x y z
N MET A 1 -13.14 -9.51 18.51
CA MET A 1 -12.47 -10.60 17.78
C MET A 1 -11.97 -10.00 16.49
N GLY A 2 -10.66 -9.79 16.34
CA GLY A 2 -10.10 -9.25 15.11
C GLY A 2 -10.25 -10.28 14.00
N ASN A 3 -10.79 -9.87 12.84
CA ASN A 3 -10.79 -10.72 11.66
C ASN A 3 -9.34 -10.81 11.17
N ASN A 4 -8.68 -11.94 11.41
CA ASN A 4 -7.38 -12.19 10.81
C ASN A 4 -7.57 -12.22 9.28
N ILE A 5 -6.89 -11.32 8.58
CA ILE A 5 -6.84 -11.36 7.11
C ILE A 5 -6.10 -12.63 6.71
N THR A 6 -6.62 -13.37 5.72
CA THR A 6 -5.94 -14.56 5.23
C THR A 6 -4.67 -14.14 4.49
N GLU A 7 -3.63 -14.97 4.53
CA GLU A 7 -2.40 -14.70 3.78
C GLU A 7 -2.68 -14.46 2.29
N GLU A 8 -3.63 -15.21 1.72
CA GLU A 8 -4.11 -15.04 0.36
C GLU A 8 -4.66 -13.63 0.11
N GLN A 9 -5.54 -13.14 0.97
CA GLN A 9 -6.09 -11.79 0.83
C GLN A 9 -5.00 -10.72 0.97
N GLY A 10 -4.05 -10.92 1.89
CA GLY A 10 -2.90 -10.03 2.04
C GLY A 10 -2.03 -9.94 0.78
N GLN A 11 -1.84 -11.04 0.05
CA GLN A 11 -1.13 -11.03 -1.24
C GLN A 11 -1.94 -10.34 -2.34
N ILE A 12 -3.26 -10.60 -2.42
CA ILE A 12 -4.14 -9.94 -3.39
C ILE A 12 -4.11 -8.42 -3.21
N ASP A 13 -4.22 -7.94 -1.96
CA ASP A 13 -4.20 -6.51 -1.65
C ASP A 13 -2.83 -5.89 -1.99
N LYS A 14 -1.75 -6.62 -1.72
CA LYS A 14 -0.39 -6.20 -2.06
C LYS A 14 -0.20 -6.06 -3.58
N GLU A 15 -0.58 -7.06 -4.35
CA GLU A 15 -0.46 -7.04 -5.81
C GLU A 15 -1.28 -5.90 -6.40
N ALA A 16 -2.52 -5.71 -5.93
CA ALA A 16 -3.37 -4.62 -6.35
C ALA A 16 -2.77 -3.24 -6.01
N ALA A 17 -2.20 -3.07 -4.80
CA ALA A 17 -1.56 -1.83 -4.40
C ALA A 17 -0.34 -1.50 -5.25
N VAL A 18 0.54 -2.50 -5.48
CA VAL A 18 1.73 -2.36 -6.31
C VAL A 18 1.35 -2.01 -7.75
N LEU A 19 0.39 -2.73 -8.33
CA LEU A 19 -0.05 -2.47 -9.70
C LEU A 19 -0.61 -1.05 -9.86
N LEU A 20 -1.47 -0.61 -8.93
CA LEU A 20 -2.05 0.73 -8.96
C LEU A 20 -0.98 1.82 -8.83
N ALA A 21 0.02 1.61 -7.97
CA ALA A 21 1.15 2.53 -7.84
C ALA A 21 1.96 2.63 -9.15
N LEU A 22 2.28 1.49 -9.77
CA LEU A 22 3.02 1.45 -11.03
C LEU A 22 2.26 2.12 -12.17
N GLN A 23 0.94 1.93 -12.25
CA GLN A 23 0.07 2.61 -13.22
C GLN A 23 0.05 4.13 -13.04
N ASN A 24 0.50 4.64 -11.88
CA ASN A 24 0.57 6.05 -11.55
C ASN A 24 2.03 6.53 -11.34
N ASP A 25 2.99 5.91 -12.04
CA ASP A 25 4.41 6.29 -12.03
C ASP A 25 5.07 6.29 -10.63
N MET A 26 4.62 5.40 -9.75
CA MET A 26 5.16 5.24 -8.39
C MET A 26 5.66 3.81 -8.14
N ALA A 27 6.78 3.71 -7.42
CA ALA A 27 7.22 2.48 -6.77
C ALA A 27 6.84 2.52 -5.27
N LEU A 28 6.41 1.39 -4.70
CA LEU A 28 6.09 1.33 -3.26
C LEU A 28 7.31 0.92 -2.43
N ILE A 29 7.53 1.65 -1.33
CA ILE A 29 8.55 1.40 -0.33
C ILE A 29 7.85 1.14 0.99
N ARG A 30 8.12 -0.02 1.61
CA ARG A 30 7.67 -0.32 2.97
C ARG A 30 8.71 0.08 3.99
N ARG A 31 8.29 0.78 5.04
CA ARG A 31 9.09 1.11 6.23
C ARG A 31 8.29 0.72 7.47
N ASP A 32 8.57 -0.45 8.03
CA ASP A 32 7.79 -1.03 9.13
C ASP A 32 6.28 -1.12 8.76
N LEU A 33 5.40 -0.47 9.52
CA LEU A 33 3.96 -0.39 9.28
C LEU A 33 3.54 0.77 8.36
N GLU A 34 4.48 1.38 7.65
CA GLU A 34 4.24 2.50 6.73
C GLU A 34 4.51 2.10 5.29
N ILE A 35 3.68 2.59 4.38
CA ILE A 35 3.89 2.53 2.93
C ILE A 35 4.09 3.94 2.38
N TRP A 36 5.14 4.07 1.57
CA TRP A 36 5.53 5.28 0.88
C TRP A 36 5.56 5.02 -0.63
N GLY A 37 5.15 6.00 -1.43
CA GLY A 37 5.28 5.98 -2.89
C GLY A 37 6.48 6.82 -3.30
N MET A 38 7.38 6.26 -4.11
CA MET A 38 8.50 6.97 -4.71
C MET A 38 8.18 7.27 -6.18
N LYS A 39 8.21 8.54 -6.55
CA LYS A 39 8.00 9.01 -7.93
C LYS A 39 9.29 8.90 -8.75
N ARG A 40 9.17 9.08 -10.07
CA ARG A 40 10.30 9.05 -11.01
C ARG A 40 11.41 10.07 -10.70
N ASP A 41 11.07 11.20 -10.12
CA ASP A 41 12.03 12.24 -9.70
C ASP A 41 12.75 11.91 -8.38
N GLY A 42 12.46 10.76 -7.76
CA GLY A 42 13.02 10.32 -6.49
C GLY A 42 12.32 10.93 -5.27
N SER A 43 11.35 11.82 -5.46
CA SER A 43 10.53 12.32 -4.35
C SER A 43 9.69 11.19 -3.76
N THR A 44 9.47 11.26 -2.45
CA THR A 44 8.65 10.28 -1.73
C THR A 44 7.39 10.93 -1.20
N VAL A 45 6.28 10.22 -1.29
CA VAL A 45 4.95 10.63 -0.81
C VAL A 45 4.49 9.58 0.19
N PHE A 46 4.05 10.04 1.35
CA PHE A 46 3.43 9.18 2.34
C PHE A 46 2.08 8.67 1.80
N ILE A 47 1.86 7.35 1.84
CA ILE A 47 0.62 6.72 1.37
C ILE A 47 -0.25 6.34 2.56
N SER A 48 0.27 5.50 3.45
CA SER A 48 -0.49 5.01 4.60
C SER A 48 0.42 4.56 5.74
N LYS A 49 -0.18 4.50 6.94
CA LYS A 49 0.37 3.84 8.12
C LYS A 49 -0.72 2.95 8.70
N SER A 50 -0.37 1.71 8.97
CA SER A 50 -1.27 0.70 9.53
C SER A 50 -1.00 0.46 11.00
N VAL A 51 -1.99 -0.11 11.67
CA VAL A 51 -1.90 -0.49 13.08
C VAL A 51 -1.20 -1.84 13.27
N ASP A 52 -1.22 -2.69 12.24
CA ASP A 52 -0.60 -4.00 12.22
C ASP A 52 -0.22 -4.43 10.80
N TYR A 53 0.47 -5.57 10.70
CA TYR A 53 0.98 -6.11 9.44
C TYR A 53 -0.09 -6.77 8.57
N ASP A 54 -1.19 -7.24 9.17
CA ASP A 54 -2.26 -7.94 8.45
C ASP A 54 -3.02 -6.95 7.56
N HIS A 55 -3.24 -5.73 8.05
CA HIS A 55 -3.96 -4.67 7.34
C HIS A 55 -3.08 -3.80 6.45
N LEU A 56 -1.75 -3.98 6.49
CA LEU A 56 -0.78 -3.07 5.85
C LEU A 56 -1.06 -2.80 4.37
N TRP A 57 -1.31 -3.86 3.61
CA TRP A 57 -1.52 -3.74 2.17
C TRP A 57 -2.95 -3.31 1.82
N GLY A 58 -3.95 -3.72 2.61
CA GLY A 58 -5.33 -3.27 2.47
C GLY A 58 -5.47 -1.75 2.69
N ASP A 59 -4.86 -1.23 3.76
CA ASP A 59 -4.85 0.20 4.07
C ASP A 59 -4.13 1.00 2.99
N SER A 60 -2.98 0.49 2.51
CA SER A 60 -2.21 1.10 1.42
C SER A 60 -2.99 1.14 0.11
N LEU A 61 -3.65 0.04 -0.26
CA LEU A 61 -4.50 -0.04 -1.45
C LEU A 61 -5.63 0.98 -1.38
N GLN A 62 -6.30 1.09 -0.23
CA GLN A 62 -7.39 2.02 -0.05
C GLN A 62 -6.91 3.48 -0.10
N ALA A 63 -5.76 3.79 0.51
CA ALA A 63 -5.15 5.10 0.45
C ALA A 63 -4.75 5.48 -1.00
N LEU A 64 -4.13 4.55 -1.75
CA LEU A 64 -3.79 4.77 -3.16
C LEU A 64 -5.01 5.05 -4.01
N LYS A 65 -6.09 4.26 -3.87
CA LYS A 65 -7.36 4.48 -4.59
C LYS A 65 -7.95 5.87 -4.35
N ASN A 66 -7.70 6.47 -3.19
CA ASN A 66 -8.15 7.82 -2.87
C ASN A 66 -7.20 8.90 -3.39
N LEU A 67 -5.90 8.59 -3.49
CA LEU A 67 -4.87 9.53 -3.94
C LEU A 67 -4.90 9.75 -5.46
N VAL A 68 -5.24 8.71 -6.23
CA VAL A 68 -5.17 8.71 -7.70
C VAL A 68 -6.52 8.97 -8.40
N LYS A 69 -7.57 9.29 -7.62
CA LYS A 69 -8.86 9.77 -8.13
C LYS A 69 -8.79 11.27 -8.41
#